data_AF-A0A2E0F787-F1
#
_entry.id   AF-A0A2E0F787-F1
#
_cell.length_a   1.000
_cell.length_b   1.000
_cell.length_c   1.000
_cell.angle_alpha   90.00
_cell.angle_beta   90.00
_cell.angle_gamma   90.00
#
_symmetry.space_group_name_H-M   'P 1'
#
loop_
_entity.id
_entity.type
_entity.pdbx_description
1 polymer ?
#
loop_
_entity_poly.entity_id
_entity_poly.type
_entity_poly.pdbx_seq_one_letter_code
_entity_poly.pdbx_strand_id
1 'polypeptide(L)'
;MWNKKKNKDIIISPYIPSITLQNLRDNNCAVINYIDDASFYVNCILGNKNFKKKKTQIIDGFFLENSLSYDEVVVKKIIEDSVRPSFICEVVKSVSKKKYDGHNRAKAAIIEACILASRVKLLKKKDFG
;
A
#
# COMPACT_ATOMS: atom_id res chain seq x y z
N MET A 1 -19.44 30.60 2.12
CA MET A 1 -18.22 30.30 2.88
C MET A 1 -17.89 28.82 2.70
N TRP A 2 -16.84 28.51 1.93
CA TRP A 2 -16.49 27.13 1.56
C TRP A 2 -15.76 26.41 2.68
N ASN A 3 -16.32 25.28 3.11
CA ASN A 3 -15.72 24.39 4.09
C ASN A 3 -14.63 23.57 3.37
N LYS A 4 -13.34 23.89 3.58
CA LYS A 4 -12.23 23.01 3.17
C LYS A 4 -12.39 21.69 3.94
N LYS A 5 -12.86 20.63 3.29
CA LYS A 5 -12.73 19.26 3.81
C LYS A 5 -11.25 19.08 4.15
N LYS A 6 -10.93 18.90 5.44
CA LYS A 6 -9.59 18.44 5.84
C LYS A 6 -9.34 17.12 5.10
N ASN A 7 -8.32 17.07 4.24
CA ASN A 7 -7.86 15.81 3.69
C ASN A 7 -7.53 14.89 4.88
N LYS A 8 -8.07 13.67 4.88
CA LYS A 8 -7.74 12.69 5.91
C LYS A 8 -6.28 12.28 5.70
N ASP A 9 -5.48 12.36 6.75
CA ASP A 9 -4.11 11.85 6.72
C ASP A 9 -4.13 10.32 6.53
N ILE A 10 -3.20 9.82 5.74
CA ILE A 10 -2.95 8.39 5.54
C ILE A 10 -1.77 7.98 6.43
N ILE A 11 -1.92 6.88 7.17
CA ILE A 11 -0.84 6.33 7.98
C ILE A 11 -0.23 5.13 7.27
N ILE A 12 1.07 5.21 6.98
CA ILE A 12 1.86 4.10 6.45
C ILE A 12 2.78 3.59 7.56
N SER A 13 2.62 2.33 7.94
CA SER A 13 3.41 1.72 9.01
C SER A 13 4.15 0.48 8.47
N PRO A 14 5.33 0.64 7.85
CA PRO A 14 6.14 -0.47 7.34
C PRO A 14 6.87 -1.20 8.49
N TYR A 15 7.13 -2.50 8.32
CA TYR A 15 7.95 -3.25 9.29
C TYR A 15 9.44 -2.96 9.15
N ILE A 16 10.17 -3.04 10.26
CA ILE A 16 11.64 -3.04 10.28
C ILE A 16 12.17 -4.50 10.20
N PRO A 17 13.11 -4.81 9.30
CA PRO A 17 13.57 -4.02 8.15
C PRO A 17 12.65 -4.23 6.92
N SER A 18 12.45 -3.19 6.11
CA SER A 18 11.82 -3.34 4.80
C SER A 18 12.30 -2.31 3.78
N ILE A 19 12.26 -2.67 2.50
CA ILE A 19 12.59 -1.75 1.39
C ILE A 19 11.64 -0.54 1.40
N THR A 20 10.36 -0.75 1.72
CA THR A 20 9.38 0.32 1.83
C THR A 20 9.75 1.34 2.91
N LEU A 21 10.25 0.89 4.06
CA LEU A 21 10.73 1.78 5.12
C LEU A 21 11.89 2.64 4.64
N GLN A 22 12.89 2.02 4.00
CA GLN A 22 14.05 2.75 3.47
C GLN A 22 13.62 3.82 2.46
N ASN A 23 12.80 3.43 1.47
CA ASN A 23 12.30 4.35 0.47
C ASN A 23 11.49 5.52 1.06
N LEU A 24 10.69 5.27 2.10
CA LEU A 24 9.91 6.33 2.76
C LEU A 24 10.81 7.33 3.49
N ARG A 25 11.87 6.85 4.18
CA ARG A 25 12.85 7.72 4.84
C ARG A 25 13.63 8.56 3.83
N ASP A 26 14.03 7.96 2.71
CA ASP A 26 14.87 8.62 1.71
C ASP A 26 14.09 9.64 0.87
N ASN A 27 12.85 9.32 0.49
CA ASN A 27 12.10 10.12 -0.48
C ASN A 27 11.00 10.99 0.14
N ASN A 28 10.59 10.73 1.38
CA ASN A 28 9.50 11.45 2.08
C ASN A 28 8.17 11.51 1.30
N CYS A 29 7.93 10.56 0.40
CA CYS A 29 6.71 10.46 -0.39
C CYS A 29 6.37 8.99 -0.68
N ALA A 30 5.11 8.74 -1.06
CA ALA A 30 4.65 7.43 -1.48
C ALA A 30 3.44 7.52 -2.40
N VAL A 31 3.14 6.39 -3.06
CA VAL A 31 1.91 6.21 -3.83
C VAL A 31 1.09 5.09 -3.23
N ILE A 32 -0.16 5.38 -2.86
CA ILE A 32 -1.13 4.38 -2.47
C ILE A 32 -1.91 3.95 -3.71
N ASN A 33 -1.83 2.67 -4.06
CA ASN A 33 -2.53 2.13 -5.22
C ASN A 33 -3.79 1.38 -4.77
N TYR A 34 -4.94 1.76 -5.31
CA TYR A 34 -6.19 1.05 -5.10
C TYR A 34 -6.41 0.09 -6.26
N ILE A 35 -6.41 -1.20 -5.97
CA ILE A 35 -6.50 -2.27 -6.95
C ILE A 35 -7.66 -3.20 -6.61
N ASP A 36 -8.27 -3.81 -7.61
CA ASP A 36 -9.33 -4.80 -7.46
C ASP A 36 -8.98 -6.16 -8.08
N ASP A 37 -7.80 -6.29 -8.68
CA ASP A 37 -7.28 -7.55 -9.17
C ASP A 37 -6.47 -8.26 -8.06
N ALA A 38 -7.07 -9.30 -7.48
CA ALA A 38 -6.46 -10.08 -6.41
C ALA A 38 -5.20 -10.84 -6.88
N SER A 39 -5.03 -11.06 -8.19
CA SER A 39 -3.82 -11.71 -8.75
C SER A 39 -2.55 -10.94 -8.43
N PHE A 40 -2.64 -9.62 -8.21
CA PHE A 40 -1.52 -8.79 -7.78
C PHE A 40 -0.87 -9.29 -6.48
N TYR A 41 -1.69 -9.66 -5.50
CA TYR A 41 -1.21 -10.17 -4.21
C TYR A 41 -0.60 -11.56 -4.34
N VAL A 42 -1.22 -12.43 -5.15
CA VAL A 42 -0.69 -13.77 -5.46
C VAL A 42 0.70 -13.65 -6.11
N ASN A 43 0.83 -12.79 -7.12
CA ASN A 43 2.09 -12.52 -7.82
C ASN A 43 3.16 -11.98 -6.87
N CYS A 44 2.81 -11.12 -5.91
CA CYS A 44 3.73 -10.67 -4.88
C CYS A 44 4.29 -11.83 -4.03
N ILE A 45 3.43 -12.79 -3.66
CA ILE A 45 3.81 -13.96 -2.86
C ILE A 45 4.68 -14.93 -3.66
N LEU A 46 4.34 -15.16 -4.92
CA LEU A 46 5.11 -16.02 -5.83
C LEU A 46 6.42 -15.37 -6.29
N GLY A 47 6.68 -14.11 -5.94
CA GLY A 47 7.86 -13.37 -6.37
C GLY A 47 7.81 -12.86 -7.83
N ASN A 48 6.70 -13.07 -8.54
CA ASN A 48 6.51 -12.60 -9.90
C ASN A 48 6.04 -11.13 -9.94
N LYS A 49 6.98 -10.19 -9.81
CA LYS A 49 6.69 -8.75 -9.63
C LYS A 49 6.75 -7.94 -10.94
N ASN A 50 6.31 -8.52 -12.05
CA ASN A 50 6.27 -7.86 -13.36
C ASN A 50 5.06 -6.93 -13.52
N PHE A 51 5.04 -5.85 -12.75
CA PHE A 51 3.95 -4.87 -12.77
C PHE A 51 4.28 -3.67 -13.65
N LYS A 52 3.35 -3.33 -14.56
CA LYS A 52 3.44 -2.09 -15.34
C LYS A 52 3.21 -0.88 -14.46
N LYS A 53 4.08 0.12 -14.60
CA LYS A 53 4.10 1.33 -13.78
C LYS A 53 4.12 2.57 -14.67
N LYS A 54 3.51 3.66 -14.19
CA LYS A 54 3.53 4.99 -14.84
C LYS A 54 3.94 6.05 -13.83
N LYS A 55 4.52 7.15 -14.33
CA LYS A 55 4.94 8.29 -13.50
C LYS A 55 3.73 8.99 -12.88
N THR A 56 3.88 9.43 -11.64
CA THR A 56 2.95 10.30 -10.91
C THR A 56 2.95 11.73 -11.43
N GLN A 57 2.00 12.55 -10.98
CA GLN A 57 1.82 13.93 -11.42
C GLN A 57 2.51 14.97 -10.53
N ILE A 58 2.54 14.75 -9.21
CA ILE A 58 3.02 15.73 -8.22
C ILE A 58 4.34 15.30 -7.58
N ILE A 59 4.41 14.05 -7.10
CA ILE A 59 5.64 13.52 -6.48
C ILE A 59 6.52 12.83 -7.52
N ASP A 60 7.81 12.69 -7.25
CA ASP A 60 8.68 11.82 -8.05
C ASP A 60 8.48 10.35 -7.65
N GLY A 61 7.54 9.70 -8.32
CA GLY A 61 7.13 8.35 -7.98
C GLY A 61 6.49 7.62 -9.15
N PHE A 62 5.98 6.43 -8.84
CA PHE A 62 5.30 5.58 -9.82
C PHE A 62 4.04 4.96 -9.23
N PHE A 63 2.98 4.94 -10.03
CA PHE A 63 1.74 4.23 -9.72
C PHE A 63 1.56 3.02 -10.65
N LEU A 64 0.72 2.06 -10.26
CA LEU A 64 0.42 0.87 -11.04
C LEU A 64 -0.53 1.20 -12.20
N GLU A 65 -0.14 0.85 -13.41
CA GLU A 65 -0.93 1.16 -14.61
C GLU A 65 -2.35 0.56 -14.54
N ASN A 66 -2.52 -0.58 -13.88
CA ASN A 66 -3.80 -1.27 -13.79
C ASN A 66 -4.63 -0.94 -12.54
N SER A 67 -4.20 0.01 -11.69
CA SER A 67 -4.99 0.42 -10.53
C SER A 67 -6.32 1.08 -10.90
N LEU A 68 -7.33 0.91 -10.04
CA LEU A 68 -8.60 1.62 -10.11
C LEU A 68 -8.41 3.12 -9.86
N SER A 69 -7.59 3.44 -8.87
CA SER A 69 -7.21 4.80 -8.50
C SER A 69 -5.85 4.77 -7.80
N TYR A 70 -5.27 5.95 -7.57
CA TYR A 70 -4.11 6.09 -6.70
C TYR A 70 -4.13 7.43 -5.98
N ASP A 71 -3.47 7.46 -4.82
CA ASP A 71 -3.14 8.68 -4.10
C ASP A 71 -1.64 8.88 -4.07
N GLU A 72 -1.21 10.11 -4.34
CA GLU A 72 0.15 10.58 -4.08
C GLU A 72 0.16 11.26 -2.71
N VAL A 73 1.11 10.85 -1.87
CA VAL A 73 1.20 11.34 -0.50
C VAL A 73 2.61 11.81 -0.18
N VAL A 74 2.70 12.81 0.70
CA VAL A 74 3.95 13.31 1.26
C VAL A 74 3.97 13.10 2.77
N VAL A 75 5.12 12.70 3.30
CA VAL A 75 5.30 12.47 4.74
C VAL A 75 5.28 13.81 5.47
N LYS A 76 4.39 13.95 6.45
CA LYS A 76 4.28 15.13 7.32
C LYS A 76 4.96 14.93 8.67
N LYS A 77 4.87 13.71 9.19
CA LYS A 77 5.40 13.36 10.51
C LYS A 77 5.75 11.88 10.54
N ILE A 78 6.83 11.55 11.24
CA ILE A 78 7.22 10.17 11.54
C ILE A 78 7.09 10.00 13.06
N ILE A 79 6.39 8.94 13.47
CA ILE A 79 6.36 8.46 14.85
C ILE A 79 7.22 7.20 14.87
N GLU A 80 8.39 7.30 15.51
CA GLU A 80 9.32 6.19 15.59
C GLU A 80 8.78 5.07 16.47
N ASP A 81 9.09 3.83 16.08
CA ASP A 81 8.77 2.62 16.83
C ASP A 81 9.83 1.55 16.50
N SER A 82 10.15 0.70 17.48
CA SER A 82 11.21 -0.31 17.36
C SER A 82 10.91 -1.43 16.35
N VAL A 83 9.64 -1.63 16.01
CA VAL A 83 9.18 -2.70 15.11
C VAL A 83 8.53 -2.13 13.85
N ARG A 84 7.73 -1.07 14.00
CA ARG A 84 6.80 -0.58 12.99
C ARG A 84 6.51 0.92 13.14
N PRO A 85 7.43 1.81 12.71
CA PRO A 85 7.23 3.25 12.76
C PRO A 85 6.01 3.67 11.94
N SER A 86 5.39 4.80 12.30
CA SER A 86 4.21 5.33 11.62
C SER A 86 4.50 6.63 10.91
N PHE A 87 4.33 6.63 9.59
CA PHE A 87 4.45 7.79 8.73
C PHE A 87 3.06 8.38 8.53
N ILE A 88 2.83 9.58 9.06
CA ILE A 88 1.60 10.35 8.84
C ILE A 88 1.81 11.13 7.55
N CYS A 89 0.98 10.84 6.55
CA CYS A 89 1.12 11.37 5.21
C CYS A 89 -0.09 12.20 4.80
N GLU A 90 0.17 13.36 4.22
CA GLU A 90 -0.84 14.21 3.59
C GLU A 90 -1.06 13.78 2.14
N VAL A 91 -2.32 13.62 1.73
CA VAL A 91 -2.67 13.37 0.33
C VAL A 91 -2.53 14.67 -0.45
N VAL A 92 -1.58 14.70 -1.39
CA VAL A 92 -1.34 15.85 -2.27
C VAL A 92 -2.04 15.71 -3.61
N LYS A 93 -2.37 14.48 -4.02
CA LYS A 93 -3.14 14.21 -5.23
C LYS A 93 -3.90 12.90 -5.11
N SER A 94 -5.15 12.90 -5.59
CA SER A 94 -5.94 11.69 -5.82
C SER A 94 -6.35 11.60 -7.28
N VAL A 95 -6.23 10.41 -7.87
CA VAL A 95 -6.61 10.16 -9.27
C VAL A 95 -7.45 8.89 -9.37
N SER A 96 -8.68 9.04 -9.87
CA SER A 96 -9.56 7.93 -10.22
C SER A 96 -9.43 7.58 -11.71
N LYS A 97 -9.22 6.31 -12.02
CA LYS A 97 -8.97 5.81 -13.39
C LYS A 97 -10.07 4.88 -13.90
N LYS A 98 -10.61 4.03 -13.02
CA LYS A 98 -11.66 3.06 -13.35
C LYS A 98 -12.74 3.07 -12.27
N LYS A 99 -13.94 2.62 -12.64
CA LYS A 99 -15.01 2.37 -11.69
C LYS A 99 -14.71 1.09 -10.90
N TYR A 100 -15.20 1.05 -9.67
CA TYR A 100 -15.20 -0.18 -8.88
C TYR A 100 -16.43 -0.99 -9.24
N ASP A 101 -16.24 -2.22 -9.74
CA ASP A 101 -17.34 -3.08 -10.21
C ASP A 101 -18.07 -3.81 -9.08
N GLY A 102 -17.69 -3.55 -7.82
CA GLY A 102 -18.32 -4.12 -6.63
C GLY A 102 -17.55 -5.28 -6.01
N HIS A 103 -18.15 -5.85 -4.96
CA HIS A 103 -17.53 -6.90 -4.17
C HIS A 103 -17.56 -8.25 -4.90
N ASN A 104 -16.49 -9.02 -4.74
CA ASN A 104 -16.39 -10.37 -5.25
C ASN A 104 -15.80 -11.28 -4.18
N ARG A 105 -16.57 -12.29 -3.76
CA ARG A 105 -16.17 -13.21 -2.68
C ARG A 105 -14.93 -14.03 -3.01
N ALA A 106 -14.74 -14.40 -4.28
CA ALA A 106 -13.55 -15.13 -4.69
C ALA A 106 -12.29 -14.25 -4.58
N LYS A 107 -12.37 -12.99 -5.06
CA LYS A 107 -11.27 -12.01 -4.90
C LYS A 107 -10.92 -11.78 -3.43
N ALA A 108 -11.93 -11.66 -2.56
CA ALA A 108 -11.72 -11.50 -1.12
C ALA A 108 -11.05 -12.74 -0.48
N ALA A 109 -11.53 -13.95 -0.81
CA ALA A 109 -10.94 -15.19 -0.31
C ALA A 109 -9.47 -15.37 -0.73
N ILE A 110 -9.10 -14.94 -1.95
CA ILE A 110 -7.72 -14.94 -2.42
C ILE A 110 -6.85 -14.00 -1.56
N ILE A 111 -7.35 -12.81 -1.21
CA ILE A 111 -6.62 -11.87 -0.36
C ILE A 111 -6.38 -12.47 1.03
N GLU A 112 -7.39 -13.09 1.64
CA GLU A 112 -7.24 -13.77 2.93
C GLU A 112 -6.21 -14.92 2.87
N ALA A 113 -6.28 -15.75 1.81
CA ALA A 113 -5.30 -16.80 1.60
C ALA A 113 -3.87 -16.25 1.44
N CYS A 114 -3.71 -15.11 0.75
CA CYS A 114 -2.43 -14.43 0.60
C CYS A 114 -1.87 -13.95 1.96
N ILE A 115 -2.72 -13.34 2.79
CA ILE A 115 -2.37 -12.90 4.13
C ILE A 115 -1.90 -14.09 4.97
N LEU A 116 -2.67 -15.19 4.99
CA LEU A 116 -2.32 -16.41 5.72
C LEU A 116 -1.00 -17.01 5.22
N ALA A 117 -0.85 -17.18 3.90
CA ALA A 117 0.35 -17.73 3.27
C ALA A 117 1.62 -16.96 3.65
N SER A 118 1.55 -15.62 3.66
CA SER A 118 2.68 -14.77 4.07
C SER A 118 3.09 -14.94 5.55
N ARG A 119 2.18 -15.46 6.38
CA ARG A 119 2.37 -15.67 7.82
C ARG A 119 2.66 -17.11 8.21
N VAL A 120 2.60 -18.08 7.30
CA VAL A 120 2.77 -19.52 7.62
C VAL A 120 4.09 -19.80 8.37
N LYS A 121 5.19 -19.13 7.99
CA LYS A 121 6.48 -19.28 8.70
C LYS A 121 6.44 -18.77 10.15
N LEU A 122 5.61 -17.77 10.45
CA LEU A 122 5.42 -17.23 11.80
C LEU A 122 4.46 -18.10 12.62
N LEU A 123 3.42 -18.66 11.99
CA LEU A 123 2.42 -19.51 12.64
C LEU A 123 2.99 -20.88 13.01
N LYS A 124 3.78 -21.51 12.13
CA LYS A 124 4.44 -22.79 12.44
C LYS A 124 5.40 -22.72 13.65
N LYS A 125 5.86 -21.52 14.01
CA LYS A 125 6.72 -21.30 15.18
C LYS A 125 5.93 -21.26 16.51
N LYS A 126 4.59 -21.17 16.46
CA LYS A 126 3.72 -21.05 17.63
C LYS A 126 3.12 -22.38 18.11
N ASP A 127 3.22 -23.45 17.32
CA ASP A 127 2.59 -24.76 17.61
C ASP A 127 3.56 -25.84 18.14
N PHE A 128 4.76 -25.46 18.62
CA PHE A 128 5.65 -26.36 19.36
C PHE A 128 6.30 -25.62 20.53
N GLY A 129 5.66 -25.75 21.69
CA GLY A 129 6.10 -25.23 22.99
C GLY A 129 5.05 -25.57 24.04
#